data_AF-A0AAU3TFS2-F1
#
_entry.id   AF-A0AAU3TFS2-F1
#
_cell.length_a   1.000
_cell.length_b   1.000
_cell.length_c   1.000
_cell.angle_alpha   90.00
_cell.angle_beta   90.00
_cell.angle_gamma   90.00
#
_symmetry.space_group_name_H-M   'P 1'
#
loop_
_entity.id
_entity.type
_entity.pdbx_description
1 polymer ?
#
loop_
_entity_poly.entity_id
_entity_poly.type
_entity_poly.pdbx_seq_one_letter_code
_entity_poly.pdbx_strand_id
1 'polypeptide(L)'
;MTSRTTAVGAVLLAAGALVLTACGTEVSGSGAAAGPSPVPSLSPTPDHAAREAAAVARHDALFPEVAKACAGMDTAAPSATPDDLPTDPEARKYAENHGYKSQVGLSPQARCRGDAHAARIEVALGGPGGKGAPQTAQDLGRLLKELGYELDTGDVYGSGPGNLSFVLSIPESGPCVTGRLGVPVSVEAHGVYAEGGCREPRGGH
;
A
#
# COMPACT_ATOMS: atom_id res chain seq x y z
N MET A 1 -44.83 27.54 -27.12
CA MET A 1 -45.34 28.36 -26.00
C MET A 1 -44.40 28.10 -24.83
N THR A 2 -43.30 28.86 -24.72
CA THR A 2 -43.07 30.00 -23.78
C THR A 2 -43.03 29.52 -22.32
N SER A 3 -41.98 29.67 -21.51
CA SER A 3 -41.03 30.80 -21.40
C SER A 3 -39.68 30.40 -20.77
N ARG A 4 -38.65 31.21 -21.09
CA ARG A 4 -37.34 31.31 -20.44
C ARG A 4 -37.42 32.22 -19.21
N THR A 5 -36.56 32.00 -18.21
CA THR A 5 -36.02 33.10 -17.40
C THR A 5 -34.61 32.80 -16.91
N THR A 6 -33.68 33.65 -17.33
CA THR A 6 -32.28 33.77 -16.91
C THR A 6 -32.16 34.50 -15.58
N ALA A 7 -31.19 34.14 -14.75
CA ALA A 7 -30.66 35.02 -13.71
C ALA A 7 -29.13 35.08 -13.83
N VAL A 8 -28.65 36.27 -14.20
CA VAL A 8 -27.27 36.72 -14.12
C VAL A 8 -27.08 37.35 -12.74
N GLY A 9 -26.00 37.00 -12.04
CA GLY A 9 -25.60 37.67 -10.80
C GLY A 9 -24.09 37.57 -10.65
N ALA A 10 -23.41 38.70 -10.81
CA ALA A 10 -21.98 38.82 -10.88
C ALA A 10 -21.39 39.50 -9.63
N VAL A 11 -20.15 39.09 -9.31
CA VAL A 11 -19.07 39.82 -8.59
C VAL A 11 -19.21 40.03 -7.07
N LEU A 12 -18.20 39.55 -6.33
CA LEU A 12 -17.38 40.41 -5.44
C LEU A 12 -16.03 39.74 -5.13
N LEU A 13 -14.97 40.42 -5.59
CA LEU A 13 -13.57 40.21 -5.22
C LEU A 13 -13.34 40.62 -3.76
N ALA A 14 -12.64 39.81 -2.99
CA ALA A 14 -12.01 40.23 -1.73
C ALA A 14 -10.57 39.71 -1.69
N ALA A 15 -9.64 40.61 -1.99
CA ALA A 15 -8.22 40.43 -1.78
C ALA A 15 -7.92 40.57 -0.28
N GLY A 16 -7.43 39.50 0.35
CA GLY A 16 -6.92 39.52 1.72
C GLY A 16 -5.40 39.56 1.73
N ALA A 17 -4.84 40.75 1.94
CA ALA A 17 -3.41 40.95 2.17
C ALA A 17 -3.06 40.50 3.61
N LEU A 18 -2.28 39.42 3.74
CA LEU A 18 -1.65 39.04 5.00
C LEU A 18 -0.33 39.81 5.14
N VAL A 19 -0.31 40.71 6.12
CA VAL A 19 0.82 41.55 6.48
C VAL A 19 1.89 40.70 7.16
N LEU A 20 3.10 40.73 6.61
CA LEU A 20 4.34 40.26 7.24
C LEU A 20 4.83 41.30 8.25
N THR A 21 4.78 40.96 9.53
CA THR A 21 5.51 41.62 10.62
C THR A 21 6.26 40.54 11.40
N ALA A 22 7.45 40.71 11.94
CA ALA A 22 8.53 41.66 11.73
C ALA A 22 9.82 40.96 12.19
N CYS A 23 10.94 41.32 11.56
CA CYS A 23 12.29 40.91 11.94
C CYS A 23 12.62 41.33 13.38
N GLY A 24 12.92 40.36 14.24
CA GLY A 24 13.58 40.61 15.52
C GLY A 24 15.09 40.66 15.32
N THR A 25 15.66 41.84 15.12
CA THR A 25 17.09 42.10 15.31
C THR A 25 17.29 42.72 16.68
N GLU A 26 17.86 41.97 17.61
CA GLU A 26 18.44 42.55 18.83
C GLU A 26 19.95 42.71 18.66
N VAL A 27 20.42 43.95 18.79
CA VAL A 27 21.84 44.26 18.98
C VAL A 27 21.94 45.36 20.04
N SER A 28 22.43 45.02 21.23
CA SER A 28 23.74 45.47 21.75
C SER A 28 23.89 45.20 23.24
N GLY A 29 25.00 44.56 23.61
CA GLY A 29 25.47 44.43 24.99
C GLY A 29 26.87 43.84 25.07
N SER A 30 27.85 44.70 25.31
CA SER A 30 29.30 44.45 25.31
C SER A 30 29.76 43.51 26.45
N GLY A 31 30.70 42.60 26.18
CA GLY A 31 31.61 42.05 27.20
C GLY A 31 31.67 40.52 27.37
N ALA A 32 32.73 39.92 26.82
CA ALA A 32 33.45 38.73 27.31
C ALA A 32 32.66 37.44 27.69
N ALA A 33 32.55 36.51 26.74
CA ALA A 33 32.99 35.11 26.83
C ALA A 33 32.47 34.37 25.59
N ALA A 34 33.35 33.69 24.86
CA ALA A 34 32.94 32.80 23.77
C ALA A 34 32.14 31.62 24.36
N GLY A 35 30.82 31.76 24.40
CA GLY A 35 29.91 30.66 24.72
C GLY A 35 29.96 29.61 23.61
N PRO A 36 29.85 28.32 23.94
CA PRO A 36 29.89 27.26 22.94
C PRO A 36 28.76 27.48 21.92
N SER A 37 29.13 27.45 20.63
CA SER A 37 28.17 27.52 19.52
C SER A 37 27.03 26.52 19.75
N PRO A 38 25.76 26.89 19.48
CA PRO A 38 24.67 25.93 19.53
C PRO A 38 24.98 24.82 18.52
N VAL A 39 25.24 23.62 19.05
CA VAL A 39 25.35 22.40 18.26
C VAL A 39 24.08 22.29 17.42
N PRO A 40 24.17 22.04 16.11
CA PRO A 40 23.00 21.81 15.29
C PRO A 40 22.21 20.66 15.90
N SER A 41 20.97 20.94 16.27
CA SER A 41 20.05 19.93 16.80
C SER A 41 19.89 18.85 15.73
N LEU A 42 20.50 17.68 15.96
CA LEU A 42 20.36 16.52 15.11
C LEU A 42 18.87 16.17 15.12
N SER A 43 18.21 16.41 14.00
CA SER A 43 16.85 15.92 13.81
C SER A 43 16.89 14.40 14.02
N PRO A 44 16.04 13.83 14.88
CA PRO A 44 16.09 12.40 15.17
C PRO A 44 15.91 11.63 13.86
N THR A 45 16.88 10.78 13.54
CA THR A 45 16.79 9.87 12.41
C THR A 45 15.55 8.99 12.59
N PRO A 46 14.69 8.84 11.57
CA PRO A 46 13.54 7.95 11.66
C PRO A 46 13.96 6.52 12.03
N ASP A 47 13.43 5.99 13.13
CA ASP A 47 13.58 4.57 13.46
C ASP A 47 12.58 3.76 12.63
N HIS A 48 13.05 3.25 11.49
CA HIS A 48 12.25 2.46 10.56
C HIS A 48 11.80 1.14 11.19
N ALA A 49 12.66 0.47 11.96
CA ALA A 49 12.34 -0.80 12.60
C ALA A 49 11.24 -0.64 13.65
N ALA A 50 11.29 0.43 14.47
CA ALA A 50 10.22 0.71 15.43
C ALA A 50 8.89 1.04 14.74
N ARG A 51 8.92 1.74 13.60
CA ARG A 51 7.70 2.04 12.82
C ARG A 51 7.06 0.79 12.24
N GLU A 52 7.88 -0.12 11.69
CA GLU A 52 7.42 -1.41 11.17
C GLU A 52 6.85 -2.30 12.27
N ALA A 53 7.52 -2.39 13.42
CA ALA A 53 7.00 -3.14 14.57
C ALA A 53 5.66 -2.58 15.07
N ALA A 54 5.52 -1.25 15.13
CA ALA A 54 4.26 -0.60 15.50
C ALA A 54 3.16 -0.83 14.46
N ALA A 55 3.50 -0.88 13.18
CA ALA A 55 2.58 -1.24 12.10
C ALA A 55 2.07 -2.68 12.29
N VAL A 56 2.98 -3.63 12.45
CA VAL A 56 2.67 -5.04 12.75
C VAL A 56 1.74 -5.18 13.96
N ALA A 57 1.99 -4.43 15.04
CA ALA A 57 1.12 -4.44 16.22
C ALA A 57 -0.30 -3.91 15.93
N ARG A 58 -0.45 -2.87 15.10
CA ARG A 58 -1.76 -2.37 14.65
C ARG A 58 -2.49 -3.40 13.81
N HIS A 59 -1.78 -4.05 12.87
CA HIS A 59 -2.34 -5.16 12.09
C HIS A 59 -2.88 -6.27 13.00
N ASP A 60 -2.10 -6.68 14.01
CA ASP A 60 -2.47 -7.80 14.88
C ASP A 60 -3.69 -7.49 15.74
N ALA A 61 -3.89 -6.21 16.09
CA ALA A 61 -5.10 -5.75 16.75
C ALA A 61 -6.34 -5.82 15.83
N LEU A 62 -6.18 -5.56 14.52
CA LEU A 62 -7.26 -5.64 13.53
C LEU A 62 -7.58 -7.09 13.14
N PHE A 63 -6.59 -7.97 13.14
CA PHE A 63 -6.70 -9.35 12.66
C PHE A 63 -6.14 -10.36 13.67
N PRO A 64 -6.75 -10.50 14.86
CA PRO A 64 -6.21 -11.31 15.95
C PRO A 64 -6.07 -12.80 15.58
N GLU A 65 -6.99 -13.34 14.78
CA GLU A 65 -6.91 -14.73 14.31
C GLU A 65 -5.72 -14.97 13.36
N VAL A 66 -5.40 -14.00 12.50
CA VAL A 66 -4.22 -14.06 11.63
C VAL A 66 -2.95 -13.97 12.47
N ALA A 67 -2.90 -13.03 13.42
CA ALA A 67 -1.76 -12.87 14.33
C ALA A 67 -1.48 -14.16 15.11
N LYS A 68 -2.54 -14.79 15.63
CA LYS A 68 -2.44 -16.07 16.35
C LYS A 68 -1.93 -17.20 15.45
N ALA A 69 -2.42 -17.30 14.21
CA ALA A 69 -2.00 -18.34 13.27
C ALA A 69 -0.53 -18.22 12.86
N CYS A 70 0.00 -17.00 12.83
CA CYS A 70 1.37 -16.70 12.39
C CYS A 70 2.34 -16.37 13.52
N ALA A 71 1.96 -16.60 14.77
CA ALA A 71 2.80 -16.35 15.93
C ALA A 71 4.06 -17.24 15.88
N GLY A 72 5.22 -16.66 16.23
CA GLY A 72 6.50 -17.38 16.28
C GLY A 72 7.19 -17.59 14.93
N MET A 73 6.61 -17.12 13.82
CA MET A 73 7.29 -17.12 12.51
C MET A 73 8.41 -16.08 12.48
N ASP A 74 9.49 -16.41 11.78
CA ASP A 74 10.65 -15.52 11.61
C ASP A 74 10.28 -14.20 10.92
N THR A 75 10.76 -13.09 11.47
CA THR A 75 10.53 -11.75 10.95
C THR A 75 11.61 -11.26 10.00
N ALA A 76 12.75 -11.97 9.93
CA ALA A 76 13.87 -11.58 9.10
C ALA A 76 13.49 -11.57 7.61
N ALA A 77 13.74 -10.45 6.94
CA ALA A 77 13.59 -10.36 5.50
C ALA A 77 14.59 -11.29 4.80
N PRO A 78 14.21 -11.95 3.70
CA PRO A 78 15.15 -12.73 2.91
C PRO A 78 16.25 -11.83 2.36
N SER A 79 17.49 -12.33 2.40
CA SER A 79 18.60 -11.65 1.72
C SER A 79 18.43 -11.79 0.22
N ALA A 80 18.57 -10.70 -0.53
CA ALA A 80 18.60 -10.76 -1.98
C ALA A 80 19.83 -11.55 -2.43
N THR A 81 19.62 -12.72 -3.03
CA THR A 81 20.68 -13.49 -3.67
C THR A 81 20.90 -12.95 -5.09
N PRO A 82 22.12 -12.53 -5.47
CA PRO A 82 22.40 -12.01 -6.81
C PRO A 82 22.26 -13.03 -7.96
N ASP A 83 22.08 -14.32 -7.64
CA ASP A 83 22.38 -15.43 -8.55
C ASP A 83 21.17 -16.19 -9.14
N ASP A 84 19.93 -15.70 -9.00
CA ASP A 84 18.76 -16.37 -9.58
C ASP A 84 18.49 -16.00 -11.06
N LEU A 85 19.44 -15.34 -11.74
CA LEU A 85 19.30 -15.10 -13.17
C LEU A 85 19.52 -16.41 -13.96
N PRO A 86 18.63 -16.74 -14.92
CA PRO A 86 18.84 -17.87 -15.79
C PRO A 86 20.22 -17.83 -16.46
N THR A 87 20.90 -18.99 -16.57
CA THR A 87 22.19 -19.08 -17.26
C THR A 87 22.05 -19.07 -18.78
N ASP A 88 20.87 -19.40 -19.28
CA ASP A 88 20.54 -19.30 -20.70
C ASP A 88 20.49 -17.81 -21.14
N PRO A 89 21.21 -17.40 -22.19
CA PRO A 89 21.28 -15.99 -22.60
C PRO A 89 19.93 -15.35 -22.92
N GLU A 90 19.00 -16.07 -23.55
CA GLU A 90 17.69 -15.53 -23.92
C GLU A 90 16.77 -15.42 -22.69
N ALA A 91 16.79 -16.42 -21.81
CA ALA A 91 16.08 -16.37 -20.55
C ALA A 91 16.62 -15.28 -19.62
N ARG A 92 17.95 -15.05 -19.62
CA ARG A 92 18.57 -13.96 -18.87
C ARG A 92 18.13 -12.60 -19.39
N LYS A 93 18.19 -12.38 -20.71
CA LYS A 93 17.71 -11.15 -21.35
C LYS A 93 16.22 -10.93 -21.06
N TYR A 94 15.43 -11.99 -21.08
CA TYR A 94 14.01 -11.91 -20.73
C TYR A 94 13.83 -11.52 -19.26
N ALA A 95 14.57 -12.13 -18.33
CA ALA A 95 14.51 -11.81 -16.90
C ALA A 95 14.92 -10.36 -16.63
N GLU A 96 15.99 -9.88 -17.27
CA GLU A 96 16.42 -8.47 -17.20
C GLU A 96 15.33 -7.53 -17.72
N ASN A 97 14.75 -7.82 -18.89
CA ASN A 97 13.67 -7.03 -19.46
C ASN A 97 12.39 -7.04 -18.62
N HIS A 98 12.18 -8.06 -17.79
CA HIS A 98 11.02 -8.20 -16.91
C HIS A 98 11.35 -7.87 -15.45
N GLY A 99 12.52 -7.27 -15.19
CA GLY A 99 12.92 -6.84 -13.85
C GLY A 99 11.92 -5.89 -13.19
N TYR A 100 11.16 -5.12 -13.99
CA TYR A 100 10.07 -4.27 -13.50
C TYR A 100 8.95 -5.04 -12.78
N LYS A 101 8.81 -6.35 -13.06
CA LYS A 101 7.87 -7.25 -12.38
C LYS A 101 8.45 -7.93 -11.13
N SER A 102 9.70 -7.62 -10.77
CA SER A 102 10.31 -8.17 -9.56
C SER A 102 9.55 -7.69 -8.33
N GLN A 103 9.37 -8.62 -7.39
CA GLN A 103 8.72 -8.38 -6.12
C GLN A 103 9.75 -8.42 -5.01
N VAL A 104 9.54 -7.63 -3.96
CA VAL A 104 10.32 -7.74 -2.73
C VAL A 104 10.04 -9.09 -2.07
N GLY A 105 11.08 -9.78 -1.62
CA GLY A 105 10.91 -11.04 -0.91
C GLY A 105 10.18 -10.84 0.42
N LEU A 106 9.20 -11.71 0.72
CA LEU A 106 8.49 -11.70 2.00
C LEU A 106 9.31 -12.45 3.06
N SER A 107 9.38 -11.90 4.28
CA SER A 107 9.81 -12.68 5.45
C SER A 107 8.86 -13.85 5.70
N PRO A 108 9.28 -14.93 6.37
CA PRO A 108 8.39 -16.05 6.69
C PRO A 108 7.11 -15.62 7.43
N GLN A 109 7.21 -14.67 8.36
CA GLN A 109 6.05 -14.13 9.05
C GLN A 109 5.13 -13.32 8.12
N ALA A 110 5.69 -12.46 7.25
CA ALA A 110 4.88 -11.70 6.30
C ALA A 110 4.18 -12.63 5.29
N ARG A 111 4.87 -13.69 4.84
CA ARG A 111 4.29 -14.72 3.98
C ARG A 111 3.13 -15.43 4.67
N CYS A 112 3.31 -15.89 5.91
CA CYS A 112 2.22 -16.51 6.68
C CYS A 112 0.99 -15.60 6.79
N ARG A 113 1.19 -14.32 7.14
CA ARG A 113 0.09 -13.35 7.26
C ARG A 113 -0.63 -13.16 5.93
N GLY A 114 0.13 -12.97 4.85
CA GLY A 114 -0.42 -12.86 3.50
C GLY A 114 -1.25 -14.09 3.12
N ASP A 115 -0.71 -15.29 3.29
CA ASP A 115 -1.40 -16.54 2.97
C ASP A 115 -2.68 -16.73 3.82
N ALA A 116 -2.64 -16.34 5.11
CA ALA A 116 -3.80 -16.37 5.98
C ALA A 116 -4.91 -15.40 5.53
N HIS A 117 -4.54 -14.20 5.06
CA HIS A 117 -5.49 -13.26 4.44
C HIS A 117 -6.06 -13.79 3.13
N ALA A 118 -5.22 -14.37 2.28
CA ALA A 118 -5.65 -14.99 1.03
C ALA A 118 -6.68 -16.10 1.29
N ALA A 119 -6.40 -17.00 2.24
CA ALA A 119 -7.31 -18.06 2.64
C ALA A 119 -8.65 -17.51 3.19
N ARG A 120 -8.58 -16.47 4.03
CA ARG A 120 -9.79 -15.82 4.58
C ARG A 120 -10.67 -15.23 3.48
N ILE A 121 -10.06 -14.59 2.48
CA ILE A 121 -10.78 -14.02 1.34
C ILE A 121 -11.34 -15.13 0.45
N GLU A 122 -10.55 -16.17 0.14
CA GLU A 122 -11.01 -17.30 -0.67
C GLU A 122 -12.24 -17.98 -0.06
N VAL A 123 -12.24 -18.21 1.26
CA VAL A 123 -13.41 -18.75 1.98
C VAL A 123 -14.63 -17.85 1.81
N ALA A 124 -14.47 -16.52 1.96
CA ALA A 124 -15.56 -15.56 1.79
C ALA A 124 -16.07 -15.50 0.34
N LEU A 125 -15.22 -15.80 -0.64
CA LEU A 125 -15.59 -15.92 -2.06
C LEU A 125 -16.27 -17.25 -2.40
N GLY A 126 -16.55 -18.11 -1.41
CA GLY A 126 -17.21 -19.41 -1.62
C GLY A 126 -16.22 -20.56 -1.88
N GLY A 127 -14.98 -20.41 -1.44
CA GLY A 127 -13.89 -21.37 -1.60
C GLY A 127 -13.36 -21.45 -3.05
N PRO A 128 -12.52 -22.45 -3.36
CA PRO A 128 -11.91 -22.59 -4.69
C PRO A 128 -12.91 -22.69 -5.85
N GLY A 129 -14.13 -23.16 -5.55
CA GLY A 129 -15.22 -23.28 -6.52
C GLY A 129 -16.02 -22.00 -6.74
N GLY A 130 -15.76 -20.91 -6.00
CA GLY A 130 -16.43 -19.62 -6.18
C GLY A 130 -17.94 -19.64 -5.96
N LYS A 131 -18.44 -20.53 -5.08
CA LYS A 131 -19.89 -20.70 -4.90
C LYS A 131 -20.51 -19.45 -4.28
N GLY A 132 -21.30 -18.72 -5.05
CA GLY A 132 -21.90 -17.47 -4.62
C GLY A 132 -20.94 -16.28 -4.67
N ALA A 133 -19.82 -16.40 -5.39
CA ALA A 133 -18.88 -15.30 -5.56
C ALA A 133 -19.57 -14.06 -6.16
N PRO A 134 -19.17 -12.85 -5.74
CA PRO A 134 -19.67 -11.59 -6.28
C PRO A 134 -19.64 -11.53 -7.81
N GLN A 135 -20.71 -11.01 -8.40
CA GLN A 135 -20.85 -10.86 -9.85
C GLN A 135 -20.53 -9.44 -10.34
N THR A 136 -20.43 -8.47 -9.43
CA THR A 136 -20.08 -7.08 -9.77
C THR A 136 -18.92 -6.58 -8.93
N ALA A 137 -18.16 -5.61 -9.47
CA ALA A 137 -17.07 -4.97 -8.73
C ALA A 137 -17.56 -4.29 -7.44
N GLN A 138 -18.79 -3.77 -7.43
CA GLN A 138 -19.40 -3.16 -6.24
C GLN A 138 -19.68 -4.21 -5.16
N ASP A 139 -20.21 -5.37 -5.52
CA ASP A 139 -20.48 -6.46 -4.58
C ASP A 139 -19.18 -7.03 -4.01
N LEU A 140 -18.16 -7.20 -4.85
CA LEU A 140 -16.84 -7.64 -4.42
C LEU A 140 -16.20 -6.61 -3.47
N GLY A 141 -16.25 -5.33 -3.83
CA GLY A 141 -15.71 -4.27 -2.98
C GLY A 141 -16.42 -4.19 -1.62
N ARG A 142 -17.74 -4.38 -1.59
CA ARG A 142 -18.50 -4.46 -0.33
C ARG A 142 -18.09 -5.66 0.52
N LEU A 143 -18.00 -6.85 -0.09
CA LEU A 143 -17.56 -8.06 0.60
C LEU A 143 -16.18 -7.90 1.24
N LEU A 144 -15.21 -7.33 0.50
CA LEU A 144 -13.86 -7.11 1.02
C LEU A 144 -13.84 -6.08 2.16
N LYS A 145 -14.64 -5.01 2.07
CA LYS A 145 -14.81 -4.04 3.17
C LYS A 145 -15.44 -4.65 4.41
N GLU A 146 -16.44 -5.51 4.25
CA GLU A 146 -17.08 -6.23 5.36
C GLU A 146 -16.10 -7.20 6.07
N LEU A 147 -15.08 -7.69 5.36
CA LEU A 147 -13.98 -8.45 5.96
C LEU A 147 -12.95 -7.58 6.69
N GLY A 148 -13.06 -6.26 6.59
CA GLY A 148 -12.18 -5.29 7.24
C GLY A 148 -11.00 -4.82 6.39
N TYR A 149 -11.06 -4.99 5.07
CA TYR A 149 -10.04 -4.47 4.15
C TYR A 149 -10.40 -3.06 3.68
N GLU A 150 -9.44 -2.15 3.73
CA GLU A 150 -9.52 -0.85 3.07
C GLU A 150 -9.33 -1.03 1.57
N LEU A 151 -10.08 -0.27 0.78
CA LEU A 151 -10.04 -0.33 -0.69
C LEU A 151 -9.86 1.06 -1.27
N ASP A 152 -8.87 1.20 -2.15
CA ASP A 152 -8.68 2.37 -2.97
C ASP A 152 -9.39 2.26 -4.32
N THR A 153 -9.45 3.40 -5.01
CA THR A 153 -10.01 3.45 -6.36
C THR A 153 -9.20 2.57 -7.31
N GLY A 154 -9.87 1.63 -7.96
CA GLY A 154 -9.27 0.69 -8.90
C GLY A 154 -8.69 -0.58 -8.28
N ASP A 155 -8.83 -0.78 -6.96
CA ASP A 155 -8.40 -2.02 -6.30
C ASP A 155 -9.28 -3.20 -6.65
N VAL A 156 -10.52 -2.96 -7.06
CA VAL A 156 -11.41 -3.95 -7.64
C VAL A 156 -11.68 -3.59 -9.08
N TYR A 157 -11.43 -4.53 -9.99
CA TYR A 157 -11.53 -4.31 -11.43
C TYR A 157 -11.97 -5.59 -12.14
N GLY A 158 -12.42 -5.47 -13.40
CA GLY A 158 -12.87 -6.64 -14.16
C GLY A 158 -13.50 -6.27 -15.49
N SER A 159 -13.64 -7.27 -16.36
CA SER A 159 -14.13 -7.09 -17.73
C SER A 159 -15.59 -7.53 -17.92
N GLY A 160 -16.24 -8.04 -16.87
CA GLY A 160 -17.65 -8.45 -16.92
C GLY A 160 -18.08 -9.28 -15.70
N PRO A 161 -19.35 -9.73 -15.65
CA PRO A 161 -19.86 -10.54 -14.56
C PRO A 161 -19.03 -11.81 -14.35
N GLY A 162 -18.67 -12.07 -13.09
CA GLY A 162 -17.90 -13.26 -12.71
C GLY A 162 -16.47 -13.31 -13.26
N ASN A 163 -15.96 -12.23 -13.87
CA ASN A 163 -14.56 -12.06 -14.29
C ASN A 163 -13.99 -10.81 -13.59
N LEU A 164 -13.94 -10.90 -12.28
CA LEU A 164 -13.48 -9.81 -11.42
C LEU A 164 -12.10 -10.15 -10.87
N SER A 165 -11.36 -9.12 -10.54
CA SER A 165 -10.07 -9.21 -9.90
C SER A 165 -9.96 -8.13 -8.85
N PHE A 166 -9.12 -8.37 -7.86
CA PHE A 166 -8.80 -7.37 -6.88
C PHE A 166 -7.34 -7.42 -6.50
N VAL A 167 -6.87 -6.32 -5.92
CA VAL A 167 -5.53 -6.17 -5.36
C VAL A 167 -5.65 -5.41 -4.05
N LEU A 168 -5.04 -5.93 -2.99
CA LEU A 168 -5.04 -5.33 -1.66
C LEU A 168 -3.60 -5.14 -1.21
N SER A 169 -3.35 -3.99 -0.59
CA SER A 169 -2.25 -3.86 0.36
C SER A 169 -2.76 -4.32 1.71
N ILE A 170 -2.15 -5.36 2.30
CA ILE A 170 -2.54 -5.77 3.65
C ILE A 170 -2.06 -4.68 4.61
N PRO A 171 -2.97 -4.04 5.37
CA PRO A 171 -2.62 -2.92 6.21
C PRO A 171 -1.48 -3.31 7.15
N GLU A 172 -0.43 -2.49 7.17
CA GLU A 172 0.57 -2.47 8.24
C GLU A 172 1.48 -3.71 8.38
N SER A 173 1.18 -4.84 7.71
CA SER A 173 2.02 -6.05 7.73
C SER A 173 2.90 -6.23 6.49
N GLY A 174 2.64 -5.48 5.41
CA GLY A 174 3.51 -5.36 4.25
C GLY A 174 3.26 -6.27 3.03
N PRO A 175 2.57 -7.43 3.09
CA PRO A 175 2.29 -8.20 1.88
C PRO A 175 1.12 -7.61 1.09
N CYS A 176 1.12 -7.90 -0.19
CA CYS A 176 0.00 -7.67 -1.08
C CYS A 176 -0.82 -8.95 -1.24
N VAL A 177 -2.12 -8.83 -1.45
CA VAL A 177 -2.99 -9.97 -1.81
C VAL A 177 -3.72 -9.63 -3.09
N THR A 178 -3.55 -10.46 -4.11
CA THR A 178 -4.25 -10.35 -5.38
C THR A 178 -5.20 -11.53 -5.52
N GLY A 179 -6.40 -11.28 -6.03
CA GLY A 179 -7.35 -12.35 -6.32
C GLY A 179 -8.03 -12.20 -7.67
N ARG A 180 -8.41 -13.34 -8.23
CA ARG A 180 -9.15 -13.49 -9.48
C ARG A 180 -10.37 -14.36 -9.21
N LEU A 181 -11.54 -13.76 -9.41
CA LEU A 181 -12.82 -14.47 -9.42
C LEU A 181 -12.95 -15.07 -10.83
N GLY A 182 -12.50 -16.30 -10.96
CA GLY A 182 -12.74 -17.20 -12.08
C GLY A 182 -13.16 -18.57 -11.54
N VAL A 183 -13.18 -19.59 -12.39
CA VAL A 183 -13.26 -20.98 -11.92
C VAL A 183 -11.98 -21.70 -12.36
N PRO A 184 -11.07 -22.03 -11.43
CA PRO A 184 -11.16 -21.80 -9.98
C PRO A 184 -10.97 -20.33 -9.58
N VAL A 185 -11.45 -19.99 -8.38
CA VAL A 185 -11.04 -18.74 -7.71
C VAL A 185 -9.58 -18.90 -7.31
N SER A 186 -8.78 -17.87 -7.53
CA SER A 186 -7.38 -17.81 -7.11
C SER A 186 -7.20 -16.57 -6.26
N VAL A 187 -6.60 -16.73 -5.08
CA VAL A 187 -6.21 -15.63 -4.19
C VAL A 187 -4.80 -15.93 -3.69
N GLU A 188 -3.87 -15.01 -3.91
CA GLU A 188 -2.45 -15.23 -3.67
C GLU A 188 -1.83 -14.03 -2.97
N ALA A 189 -0.96 -14.31 -2.00
CA ALA A 189 -0.14 -13.30 -1.35
C ALA A 189 1.21 -13.18 -2.02
N HIS A 190 1.69 -11.95 -2.12
CA HIS A 190 2.96 -11.64 -2.76
C HIS A 190 3.60 -10.38 -2.19
N GLY A 191 4.87 -10.16 -2.48
CA GLY A 191 5.55 -8.92 -2.11
C GLY A 191 5.11 -7.75 -2.98
N VAL A 192 5.41 -6.53 -2.53
CA VAL A 192 5.26 -5.34 -3.37
C VAL A 192 6.18 -5.45 -4.59
N TYR A 193 5.67 -5.07 -5.77
CA TYR A 193 6.47 -4.85 -6.97
C TYR A 193 7.35 -3.62 -6.77
N ALA A 194 8.62 -3.72 -7.18
CA ALA A 194 9.61 -2.66 -7.00
C ALA A 194 9.16 -1.31 -7.61
N GLU A 195 8.42 -1.34 -8.70
CA GLU A 195 7.99 -0.15 -9.45
C GLU A 195 6.47 0.16 -9.35
N GLY A 196 5.69 -0.70 -8.69
CA GLY A 196 4.22 -0.67 -8.78
C GLY A 196 3.45 -0.83 -7.46
N GLY A 197 4.14 -0.99 -6.33
CA GLY A 197 3.50 -1.33 -5.07
C GLY A 197 2.78 -2.68 -5.20
N CYS A 198 1.51 -2.79 -4.80
CA CYS A 198 0.79 -4.06 -4.92
C CYS A 198 0.27 -4.37 -6.32
N ARG A 199 0.19 -3.38 -7.22
CA ARG A 199 -0.33 -3.60 -8.57
C ARG A 199 0.79 -4.09 -9.48
N GLU A 200 0.53 -5.21 -10.16
CA GLU A 200 1.47 -5.71 -11.17
C GLU A 200 1.64 -4.65 -12.27
N PRO A 201 2.87 -4.17 -12.51
CA PRO A 201 3.14 -3.24 -13.58
C PRO A 201 2.88 -3.88 -14.96
N ARG A 202 2.21 -3.13 -15.85
CA ARG A 202 1.71 -3.63 -17.14
C ARG A 202 2.66 -3.42 -18.32
N GLY A 203 3.80 -2.76 -18.12
CA GLY A 203 4.82 -2.54 -19.15
C GLY A 203 6.14 -2.09 -18.52
N GLY A 204 7.25 -2.48 -19.13
CA GLY A 204 8.59 -2.00 -18.81
C GLY A 204 8.95 -0.77 -19.64
N HIS A 205 9.96 -0.02 -19.20
CA HIS A 205 10.50 1.16 -19.88
C HIS A 205 11.15 0.84 -21.23
#